data_AF-A0A225SWU8-F1
#
_entry.id   AF-A0A225SWU8-F1
#
_cell.length_a   1.000
_cell.length_b   1.000
_cell.length_c   1.000
_cell.angle_alpha   90.00
_cell.angle_beta   90.00
_cell.angle_gamma   90.00
#
_symmetry.space_group_name_H-M   'P 1'
#
loop_
_entity.id
_entity.type
_entity.pdbx_description
1 polymer ?
#
loop_
_entity_poly.entity_id
_entity_poly.type
_entity_poly.pdbx_seq_one_letter_code
_entity_poly.pdbx_strand_id
1 'polypeptide(L)'
;MILLRKPKPNPDQLSLQLDLFGAPAAAPAAAPVDPGPALPSPTVQPPLIVTPHPVVHAAPLPPPLIAEPPAPPSPPSPLLAPPTTARPADGKRRIQLGEHTIDFALLRSKRRTIGFLVSDEGLRVTAPKWVTLAELDNAIREKQRWILTKLNERRERSARRLQPQMQWRDGATLPYLGADITLRIRTGQRQAVLLDEVTRELNISLPADAGEQQLKDRVQGWIQARAEELFGKRLMIYAEKLGVQYRSYALSSATTQWGSCTSDARIRLNWRLMHFALPLIDYVIAHELAHLREMNHSPRFWATVQSIFPEFESAKKALRDSAPETLPIF
;
A
#
# COMPACT_ATOMS: atom_id res chain seq x y z
N MET A 1 36.08 -40.47 28.85
CA MET A 1 34.61 -40.29 28.87
C MET A 1 34.28 -39.04 29.68
N ILE A 2 34.34 -37.85 29.06
CA ILE A 2 33.85 -36.58 29.63
C ILE A 2 33.24 -35.80 28.47
N LEU A 3 31.91 -35.71 28.47
CA LEU A 3 31.09 -34.99 27.49
C LEU A 3 31.17 -33.48 27.74
N LEU A 4 31.87 -32.73 26.88
CA LEU A 4 31.71 -31.28 26.83
C LEU A 4 30.49 -30.94 25.96
N ARG A 5 29.47 -30.39 26.61
CA ARG A 5 28.25 -29.86 26.01
C ARG A 5 28.58 -28.67 25.10
N LYS A 6 28.09 -28.69 23.86
CA LYS A 6 28.08 -27.56 22.93
C LYS A 6 27.26 -26.39 23.52
N PRO A 7 27.69 -25.13 23.37
CA PRO A 7 26.86 -23.98 23.73
C PRO A 7 25.64 -23.88 22.80
N LYS A 8 24.46 -23.62 23.38
CA LYS A 8 23.21 -23.32 22.66
C LYS A 8 23.39 -22.07 21.77
N PRO A 9 22.83 -22.04 20.55
CA PRO A 9 22.76 -20.82 19.77
C PRO A 9 21.80 -19.81 20.43
N ASN A 10 22.24 -18.56 20.46
CA ASN A 10 21.52 -17.38 20.94
C ASN A 10 20.30 -17.08 20.03
N PRO A 11 19.07 -16.86 20.55
CA PRO A 11 17.87 -16.70 19.72
C PRO A 11 17.61 -15.29 19.14
N ASP A 12 18.58 -14.37 19.15
CA ASP A 12 18.40 -13.03 18.57
C ASP A 12 18.68 -13.02 17.06
N GLN A 13 17.82 -13.69 16.29
CA GLN A 13 17.65 -13.45 14.85
C GLN A 13 16.66 -12.30 14.65
N LEU A 14 17.16 -11.07 14.66
CA LEU A 14 16.38 -9.90 14.24
C LEU A 14 16.31 -9.87 12.71
N SER A 15 15.25 -10.46 12.16
CA SER A 15 14.79 -10.21 10.79
C SER A 15 14.17 -8.81 10.76
N LEU A 16 14.81 -7.86 10.10
CA LEU A 16 14.27 -6.51 9.93
C LEU A 16 13.61 -6.42 8.55
N GLN A 17 12.32 -6.08 8.59
CA GLN A 17 11.34 -6.32 7.54
C GLN A 17 11.03 -4.99 6.84
N LEU A 18 10.79 -5.03 5.53
CA LEU A 18 10.07 -3.95 4.87
C LEU A 18 8.59 -4.06 5.29
N ASP A 19 8.27 -3.52 6.46
CA ASP A 19 6.93 -3.51 7.02
C ASP A 19 5.96 -2.80 6.06
N LEU A 20 4.92 -3.52 5.63
CA LEU A 20 3.77 -2.99 4.87
C LEU A 20 3.11 -1.76 5.55
N PHE A 21 3.36 -1.56 6.84
CA PHE A 21 2.69 -0.58 7.69
C PHE A 21 3.70 0.23 8.49
N GLY A 22 4.55 1.00 7.80
CA GLY A 22 5.53 1.86 8.46
C GLY A 22 4.93 2.69 9.59
N ALA A 23 5.37 2.44 10.82
CA ALA A 23 5.18 3.35 11.94
C ALA A 23 6.11 4.56 11.74
N PRO A 24 5.65 5.81 11.91
CA PRO A 24 6.52 6.96 11.77
C PRO A 24 7.53 6.99 12.93
N ALA A 25 8.82 7.08 12.59
CA ALA A 25 9.86 7.50 13.51
C ALA A 25 9.56 8.94 13.97
N ALA A 26 9.75 9.18 15.27
CA ALA A 26 9.56 10.49 15.88
C ALA A 26 10.55 11.52 15.31
N ALA A 27 10.03 12.68 14.90
CA ALA A 27 10.84 13.81 14.45
C ALA A 27 11.55 14.49 15.64
N PRO A 28 12.85 14.83 15.54
CA PRO A 28 13.48 15.74 16.48
C PRO A 28 13.15 17.21 16.13
N ALA A 29 13.17 18.05 17.16
CA ALA A 29 12.76 19.44 17.18
C ALA A 29 13.69 20.37 16.36
N ALA A 30 13.09 21.39 15.74
CA ALA A 30 13.76 22.45 15.00
C ALA A 30 14.30 23.55 15.94
N ALA A 31 15.47 24.10 15.58
CA ALA A 31 16.04 25.34 16.14
C ALA A 31 16.15 26.39 15.00
N PRO A 32 16.22 27.70 15.33
CA PRO A 32 15.74 28.78 14.47
C PRO A 32 16.76 29.24 13.41
N VAL A 33 16.26 29.77 12.30
CA VAL A 33 17.04 30.39 11.21
C VAL A 33 16.68 31.87 11.14
N ASP A 34 17.70 32.73 11.16
CA ASP A 34 17.61 34.19 11.07
C ASP A 34 17.62 34.65 9.58
N PRO A 35 16.93 35.74 9.18
CA PRO A 35 16.73 36.10 7.79
C PRO A 35 17.75 37.14 7.28
N GLY A 36 18.16 37.00 6.01
CA GLY A 36 19.01 37.97 5.30
C GLY A 36 18.70 37.98 3.79
N PRO A 37 18.99 39.07 3.07
CA PRO A 37 17.98 39.77 2.27
C PRO A 37 17.95 39.44 0.77
N ALA A 38 16.92 40.00 0.12
CA ALA A 38 16.41 39.73 -1.21
C ALA A 38 17.11 40.48 -2.38
N LEU A 39 16.71 40.03 -3.60
CA LEU A 39 16.67 40.69 -4.94
C LEU A 39 17.76 40.30 -5.95
N PRO A 40 17.54 40.43 -7.29
CA PRO A 40 16.31 40.36 -8.09
C PRO A 40 16.41 39.42 -9.34
N SER A 41 15.26 39.20 -10.01
CA SER A 41 15.11 38.47 -11.29
C SER A 41 15.75 39.20 -12.50
N PRO A 42 15.91 38.48 -13.63
CA PRO A 42 15.14 38.91 -14.80
C PRO A 42 14.55 37.79 -15.68
N THR A 43 13.42 38.16 -16.26
CA THR A 43 12.61 37.63 -17.36
C THR A 43 13.39 37.23 -18.61
N VAL A 44 13.06 36.06 -19.21
CA VAL A 44 12.97 35.85 -20.69
C VAL A 44 11.97 34.71 -20.98
N GLN A 45 10.91 34.99 -21.74
CA GLN A 45 10.05 34.01 -22.44
C GLN A 45 10.52 33.84 -23.90
N PRO A 46 10.31 32.66 -24.52
CA PRO A 46 9.61 32.62 -25.82
C PRO A 46 8.79 31.30 -26.03
N PRO A 47 8.19 31.06 -27.22
CA PRO A 47 6.88 31.56 -27.66
C PRO A 47 5.79 30.46 -27.70
N LEU A 48 4.53 30.92 -27.75
CA LEU A 48 3.31 30.13 -27.88
C LEU A 48 3.20 29.48 -29.27
N ILE A 49 3.08 28.15 -29.30
CA ILE A 49 2.62 27.40 -30.47
C ILE A 49 1.11 27.20 -30.32
N VAL A 50 0.36 27.80 -31.24
CA VAL A 50 -1.09 27.67 -31.40
C VAL A 50 -1.39 26.35 -32.10
N THR A 51 -2.15 25.47 -31.47
CA THR A 51 -2.81 24.32 -32.12
C THR A 51 -4.32 24.57 -32.19
N PRO A 52 -4.99 24.26 -33.32
CA PRO A 52 -6.41 24.55 -33.50
C PRO A 52 -7.31 23.58 -32.71
N HIS A 53 -8.37 24.13 -32.12
CA HIS A 53 -9.43 23.38 -31.44
C HIS A 53 -10.26 22.54 -32.42
N PRO A 54 -10.69 21.32 -32.06
CA PRO A 54 -11.71 20.60 -32.80
C PRO A 54 -13.10 21.18 -32.51
N VAL A 55 -13.87 21.37 -33.58
CA VAL A 55 -15.28 21.75 -33.59
C VAL A 55 -16.10 20.65 -32.91
N VAL A 56 -16.83 20.99 -31.85
CA VAL A 56 -17.78 20.09 -31.20
C VAL A 56 -19.15 20.33 -31.81
N HIS A 57 -19.67 19.35 -32.55
CA HIS A 57 -21.04 19.33 -33.03
C HIS A 57 -22.01 19.29 -31.84
N ALA A 58 -22.94 20.24 -31.80
CA ALA A 58 -24.04 20.28 -30.85
C ALA A 58 -25.00 19.09 -31.08
N ALA A 59 -25.32 18.35 -30.02
CA ALA A 59 -26.35 17.32 -30.02
C ALA A 59 -27.76 17.95 -29.84
N PRO A 60 -28.84 17.33 -30.36
CA PRO A 60 -30.17 17.92 -30.37
C PRO A 60 -30.86 17.86 -29.00
N LEU A 61 -31.69 18.87 -28.73
CA LEU A 61 -32.54 18.98 -27.53
C LEU A 61 -33.63 17.89 -27.51
N PRO A 62 -34.02 17.38 -26.32
CA PRO A 62 -35.15 16.47 -26.18
C PRO A 62 -36.52 17.18 -26.28
N PRO A 63 -37.59 16.47 -26.68
CA PRO A 63 -38.95 17.02 -26.84
C PRO A 63 -39.67 17.29 -25.49
N PRO A 64 -40.75 18.10 -25.48
CA PRO A 64 -41.36 18.59 -24.25
C PRO A 64 -42.20 17.52 -23.54
N LEU A 65 -42.11 17.48 -22.21
CA LEU A 65 -42.97 16.67 -21.35
C LEU A 65 -44.38 17.27 -21.31
N ILE A 66 -45.39 16.45 -21.64
CA ILE A 66 -46.80 16.72 -21.38
C ILE A 66 -47.02 16.61 -19.87
N ALA A 67 -47.63 17.63 -19.26
CA ALA A 67 -47.91 17.71 -17.83
C ALA A 67 -49.10 16.82 -17.43
N GLU A 68 -48.91 15.94 -16.44
CA GLU A 68 -50.00 15.24 -15.74
C GLU A 68 -50.68 16.16 -14.70
N PRO A 69 -51.99 15.96 -14.42
CA PRO A 69 -52.76 16.79 -13.48
C PRO A 69 -52.39 16.53 -12.00
N PRO A 70 -52.63 17.50 -11.09
CA PRO A 70 -52.10 17.47 -9.73
C PRO A 70 -52.86 16.50 -8.81
N ALA A 71 -52.11 15.73 -8.03
CA ALA A 71 -52.60 14.93 -6.91
C ALA A 71 -52.95 15.82 -5.69
N PRO A 72 -53.90 15.41 -4.82
CA PRO A 72 -54.36 16.21 -3.68
C PRO A 72 -53.30 16.37 -2.57
N PRO A 73 -53.40 17.41 -1.73
CA PRO A 73 -52.35 17.76 -0.77
C PRO A 73 -52.20 16.74 0.35
N SER A 74 -50.95 16.35 0.61
CA SER A 74 -50.57 15.54 1.78
C SER A 74 -50.66 16.37 3.07
N PRO A 75 -50.99 15.76 4.23
CA PRO A 75 -51.03 16.46 5.51
C PRO A 75 -49.64 16.91 5.96
N PRO A 76 -49.53 17.95 6.82
CA PRO A 76 -48.25 18.52 7.20
C PRO A 76 -47.39 17.52 7.96
N SER A 77 -46.14 17.36 7.53
CA SER A 77 -45.12 16.61 8.26
C SER A 77 -44.91 17.22 9.65
N PRO A 78 -44.84 16.41 10.72
CA PRO A 78 -44.53 16.93 12.04
C PRO A 78 -43.09 17.48 12.06
N LEU A 79 -42.94 18.64 12.71
CA LEU A 79 -41.66 19.33 12.90
C LEU A 79 -40.54 18.35 13.28
N LEU A 80 -39.44 18.45 12.53
CA LEU A 80 -38.19 17.75 12.76
C LEU A 80 -37.69 18.04 14.18
N ALA A 81 -37.76 17.04 15.07
CA ALA A 81 -36.99 17.07 16.31
C ALA A 81 -35.48 17.06 15.97
N PRO A 82 -34.61 17.72 16.77
CA PRO A 82 -33.17 17.69 16.54
C PRO A 82 -32.64 16.24 16.56
N PRO A 83 -31.56 15.91 15.84
CA PRO A 83 -31.05 14.55 15.79
C PRO A 83 -30.64 14.10 17.19
N THR A 84 -31.45 13.23 17.77
CA THR A 84 -31.14 12.50 19.01
C THR A 84 -29.80 11.82 18.84
N THR A 85 -28.85 12.19 19.68
CA THR A 85 -27.53 11.57 19.85
C THR A 85 -27.69 10.07 20.08
N ALA A 86 -27.59 9.28 19.01
CA ALA A 86 -27.58 7.82 19.12
C ALA A 86 -26.42 7.40 20.03
N ARG A 87 -26.70 6.72 21.14
CA ARG A 87 -25.67 6.27 22.10
C ARG A 87 -24.68 5.33 21.36
N PRO A 88 -23.36 5.46 21.56
CA PRO A 88 -22.40 4.54 20.97
C PRO A 88 -22.65 3.10 21.45
N ALA A 89 -22.34 2.11 20.60
CA ALA A 89 -22.44 0.68 20.93
C ALA A 89 -21.64 0.35 22.21
N ASP A 90 -22.12 -0.64 22.97
CA ASP A 90 -21.65 -0.97 24.32
C ASP A 90 -20.14 -0.85 24.50
N GLY A 91 -19.72 0.04 25.41
CA GLY A 91 -18.32 0.25 25.81
C GLY A 91 -17.52 1.27 24.99
N LYS A 92 -18.05 1.83 23.89
CA LYS A 92 -17.37 2.88 23.12
C LYS A 92 -17.75 4.29 23.62
N ARG A 93 -16.80 5.22 23.58
CA ARG A 93 -17.00 6.66 23.83
C ARG A 93 -17.08 7.40 22.51
N ARG A 94 -17.68 8.57 22.53
CA ARG A 94 -17.86 9.41 21.34
C ARG A 94 -17.24 10.78 21.55
N ILE A 95 -16.57 11.29 20.53
CA ILE A 95 -16.02 12.64 20.51
C ILE A 95 -16.33 13.33 19.18
N GLN A 96 -16.60 14.62 19.24
CA GLN A 96 -16.84 15.47 18.08
C GLN A 96 -15.55 16.19 17.67
N LEU A 97 -15.06 15.90 16.47
CA LEU A 97 -13.86 16.48 15.87
C LEU A 97 -14.24 17.29 14.61
N GLY A 98 -14.59 18.56 14.81
CA GLY A 98 -15.21 19.40 13.77
C GLY A 98 -16.57 18.83 13.36
N GLU A 99 -16.78 18.62 12.06
CA GLU A 99 -17.99 17.99 11.51
C GLU A 99 -18.05 16.46 11.73
N HIS A 100 -16.95 15.84 12.18
CA HIS A 100 -16.86 14.38 12.27
C HIS A 100 -17.14 13.87 13.68
N THR A 101 -18.11 12.98 13.81
CA THR A 101 -18.36 12.22 15.03
C THR A 101 -17.58 10.91 15.00
N ILE A 102 -16.73 10.68 16.00
CA ILE A 102 -15.89 9.47 16.08
C ILE A 102 -16.21 8.70 17.36
N ASP A 103 -16.49 7.41 17.18
CA ASP A 103 -16.58 6.44 18.27
C ASP A 103 -15.22 5.79 18.51
N PHE A 104 -14.82 5.70 19.79
CA PHE A 104 -13.55 5.13 20.19
C PHE A 104 -13.65 4.25 21.43
N ALA A 105 -12.87 3.18 21.46
CA ALA A 105 -12.72 2.34 22.64
C ALA A 105 -11.63 2.92 23.55
N LEU A 106 -11.96 3.21 24.81
CA LEU A 106 -10.99 3.67 25.81
C LEU A 106 -10.50 2.51 26.67
N LEU A 107 -9.21 2.22 26.62
CA LEU A 107 -8.56 1.26 27.50
C LEU A 107 -7.66 1.97 28.52
N ARG A 108 -7.84 1.68 29.81
CA ARG A 108 -6.96 2.19 30.87
C ARG A 108 -5.87 1.17 31.21
N SER A 109 -4.60 1.56 31.17
CA SER A 109 -3.48 0.64 31.46
C SER A 109 -2.35 1.29 32.28
N LYS A 110 -1.42 0.46 32.79
CA LYS A 110 -0.19 0.92 33.46
C LYS A 110 0.83 1.39 32.42
N ARG A 111 0.61 2.56 31.85
CA ARG A 111 1.51 3.18 30.87
C ARG A 111 1.81 4.63 31.23
N ARG A 112 2.86 5.18 30.61
CA ARG A 112 3.34 6.56 30.87
C ARG A 112 2.73 7.61 29.93
N THR A 113 2.19 7.22 28.78
CA THR A 113 1.71 8.12 27.72
C THR A 113 0.30 7.75 27.24
N ILE A 114 -0.37 8.61 26.48
CA ILE A 114 -1.59 8.28 25.71
C ILE A 114 -1.15 7.70 24.35
N GLY A 115 -1.98 6.89 23.71
CA GLY A 115 -1.60 6.18 22.48
C GLY A 115 -2.83 5.79 21.72
N PHE A 116 -2.72 5.90 20.41
CA PHE A 116 -3.82 5.83 19.48
C PHE A 116 -3.55 4.68 18.52
N LEU A 117 -4.55 3.83 18.33
CA LEU A 117 -4.52 2.73 17.39
C LEU A 117 -5.80 2.79 16.56
N VAL A 118 -5.67 2.75 15.23
CA VAL A 118 -6.81 2.67 14.33
C VAL A 118 -6.84 1.26 13.71
N SER A 119 -7.78 0.43 14.17
CA SER A 119 -8.00 -0.94 13.69
C SER A 119 -9.32 -1.05 12.92
N ASP A 120 -9.67 -2.25 12.47
CA ASP A 120 -10.93 -2.52 11.76
C ASP A 120 -12.17 -2.28 12.65
N GLU A 121 -12.00 -2.30 13.99
CA GLU A 121 -13.05 -2.00 14.98
C GLU A 121 -13.23 -0.49 15.24
N GLY A 122 -12.39 0.35 14.63
CA GLY A 122 -12.36 1.81 14.78
C GLY A 122 -11.16 2.34 15.58
N LEU A 123 -11.31 3.53 16.16
CA LEU A 123 -10.28 4.14 16.98
C LEU A 123 -10.23 3.48 18.37
N ARG A 124 -9.05 3.07 18.81
CA ARG A 124 -8.77 2.64 20.18
C ARG A 124 -7.77 3.60 20.81
N VAL A 125 -8.11 4.12 21.98
CA VAL A 125 -7.26 5.02 22.75
C VAL A 125 -6.90 4.34 24.05
N THR A 126 -5.61 4.11 24.26
CA THR A 126 -5.11 3.57 25.53
C THR A 126 -4.56 4.72 26.36
N ALA A 127 -4.91 4.83 27.64
CA ALA A 127 -4.47 5.93 28.50
C ALA A 127 -4.07 5.45 29.91
N PRO A 128 -3.11 6.11 30.59
CA PRO A 128 -2.83 5.89 32.01
C PRO A 128 -4.07 6.13 32.88
N LYS A 129 -4.12 5.54 34.08
CA LYS A 129 -5.26 5.74 35.00
C LYS A 129 -5.37 7.18 35.52
N TRP A 130 -4.25 7.90 35.61
CA TRP A 130 -4.19 9.27 36.12
C TRP A 130 -4.62 10.34 35.11
N VAL A 131 -4.63 10.02 33.81
CA VAL A 131 -5.06 10.95 32.76
C VAL A 131 -6.56 11.18 32.84
N THR A 132 -6.99 12.42 32.98
CA THR A 132 -8.41 12.80 33.02
C THR A 132 -9.07 12.63 31.65
N LEU A 133 -10.40 12.64 31.60
CA LEU A 133 -11.11 12.62 30.32
C LEU A 133 -10.89 13.90 29.51
N ALA A 134 -10.73 15.05 30.17
CA ALA A 134 -10.45 16.32 29.50
C ALA A 134 -9.07 16.30 28.80
N GLU A 135 -8.04 15.80 29.47
CA GLU A 135 -6.70 15.63 28.88
C GLU A 135 -6.72 14.62 27.72
N LEU A 136 -7.53 13.57 27.83
CA LEU A 136 -7.73 12.60 26.77
C LEU A 136 -8.37 13.24 25.53
N ASP A 137 -9.43 14.02 25.73
CA ASP A 137 -10.14 14.70 24.64
C ASP A 137 -9.22 15.72 23.96
N ASN A 138 -8.42 16.47 24.73
CA ASN A 138 -7.41 17.37 24.19
C ASN A 138 -6.37 16.63 23.35
N ALA A 139 -5.84 15.51 23.85
CA ALA A 139 -4.89 14.69 23.10
C ALA A 139 -5.50 14.10 21.81
N ILE A 140 -6.78 13.73 21.82
CA ILE A 140 -7.51 13.29 20.62
C ILE A 140 -7.65 14.46 19.63
N ARG A 141 -8.01 15.66 20.11
CA ARG A 141 -8.15 16.88 19.28
C ARG A 141 -6.81 17.29 18.66
N GLU A 142 -5.72 17.26 19.41
CA GLU A 142 -4.37 17.52 18.88
C GLU A 142 -4.00 16.54 17.76
N LYS A 143 -4.44 15.28 17.86
CA LYS A 143 -4.21 14.24 16.85
C LYS A 143 -5.34 14.13 15.83
N GLN A 144 -6.31 15.06 15.82
CA GLN A 144 -7.50 14.99 14.97
C GLN A 144 -7.16 14.75 13.51
N ARG A 145 -6.22 15.52 12.94
CA ARG A 145 -5.83 15.37 11.54
C ARG A 145 -5.32 13.97 11.24
N TRP A 146 -4.42 13.44 12.09
CA TRP A 146 -3.89 12.09 11.93
C TRP A 146 -4.97 11.01 12.09
N ILE A 147 -5.87 11.14 13.08
CA ILE A 147 -6.96 10.20 13.34
C ILE A 147 -7.91 10.14 12.13
N LEU A 148 -8.37 11.31 11.65
CA LEU A 148 -9.27 11.41 10.51
C LEU A 148 -8.64 10.85 9.24
N THR A 149 -7.37 11.19 8.96
CA THR A 149 -6.64 10.63 7.83
C THR A 149 -6.56 9.11 7.93
N LYS A 150 -6.20 8.54 9.08
CA LYS A 150 -6.08 7.08 9.25
C LYS A 150 -7.42 6.35 9.19
N LEU A 151 -8.49 6.94 9.70
CA LEU A 151 -9.84 6.39 9.56
C LEU A 151 -10.30 6.44 8.10
N ASN A 152 -10.01 7.51 7.37
CA ASN A 152 -10.36 7.63 5.96
C ASN A 152 -9.57 6.63 5.10
N GLU A 153 -8.24 6.56 5.27
CA GLU A 153 -7.41 5.56 4.61
C GLU A 153 -7.90 4.13 4.88
N ARG A 154 -8.32 3.82 6.11
CA ARG A 154 -8.91 2.52 6.46
C ARG A 154 -10.25 2.31 5.77
N ARG A 155 -11.14 3.30 5.78
CA ARG A 155 -12.47 3.21 5.15
C ARG A 155 -12.33 3.00 3.64
N GLU A 156 -11.42 3.71 2.99
CA GLU A 156 -11.06 3.51 1.59
C GLU A 156 -10.45 2.12 1.34
N ARG A 157 -9.57 1.64 2.22
CA ARG A 157 -9.04 0.26 2.14
C ARG A 157 -10.16 -0.79 2.28
N SER A 158 -11.08 -0.64 3.24
CA SER A 158 -12.22 -1.54 3.41
C SER A 158 -13.16 -1.48 2.20
N ALA A 159 -13.44 -0.30 1.66
CA ALA A 159 -14.24 -0.15 0.44
C ALA A 159 -13.57 -0.81 -0.77
N ARG A 160 -12.23 -0.75 -0.88
CA ARG A 160 -11.46 -1.44 -1.92
C ARG A 160 -11.46 -2.96 -1.74
N ARG A 161 -11.41 -3.49 -0.51
CA ARG A 161 -11.56 -4.95 -0.24
C ARG A 161 -12.93 -5.48 -0.68
N LEU A 162 -13.95 -4.64 -0.65
CA LEU A 162 -15.31 -4.99 -1.08
C LEU A 162 -15.49 -4.90 -2.60
N GLN A 163 -14.49 -4.41 -3.35
CA GLN A 163 -14.54 -4.51 -4.81
C GLN A 163 -14.47 -5.98 -5.23
N PRO A 164 -15.23 -6.38 -6.26
CA PRO A 164 -15.19 -7.75 -6.75
C PRO A 164 -13.76 -8.08 -7.17
N GLN A 165 -13.22 -9.15 -6.58
CA GLN A 165 -11.90 -9.65 -6.95
C GLN A 165 -11.88 -10.05 -8.43
N MET A 166 -10.69 -10.01 -9.02
CA MET A 166 -10.44 -10.49 -10.37
C MET A 166 -11.07 -11.88 -10.55
N GLN A 167 -11.95 -12.01 -11.54
CA GLN A 167 -12.54 -13.30 -11.92
C GLN A 167 -11.57 -14.04 -12.84
N TRP A 168 -11.23 -15.27 -12.46
CA TRP A 168 -10.27 -16.12 -13.19
C TRP A 168 -10.94 -16.80 -14.38
N ARG A 169 -10.91 -16.13 -15.53
CA ARG A 169 -11.53 -16.57 -16.79
C ARG A 169 -10.77 -16.06 -18.00
N ASP A 170 -11.14 -16.55 -19.18
CA ASP A 170 -10.64 -16.00 -20.44
C ASP A 170 -11.01 -14.51 -20.55
N GLY A 171 -10.05 -13.69 -21.00
CA GLY A 171 -10.19 -12.25 -21.06
C GLY A 171 -10.01 -11.52 -19.74
N ALA A 172 -9.72 -12.21 -18.64
CA ALA A 172 -9.39 -11.54 -17.38
C ALA A 172 -8.10 -10.73 -17.50
N THR A 173 -8.05 -9.61 -16.79
CA THR A 173 -6.92 -8.69 -16.77
C THR A 173 -6.07 -8.93 -15.53
N LEU A 174 -4.75 -9.05 -15.72
CA LEU A 174 -3.78 -9.33 -14.66
C LEU A 174 -2.68 -8.24 -14.67
N PRO A 175 -2.45 -7.53 -13.54
CA PRO A 175 -1.33 -6.61 -13.42
C PRO A 175 0.01 -7.33 -13.52
N TYR A 176 0.91 -6.85 -14.38
CA TYR A 176 2.22 -7.43 -14.63
C TYR A 176 3.23 -6.35 -15.06
N LEU A 177 4.26 -6.15 -14.23
CA LEU A 177 5.37 -5.22 -14.49
C LEU A 177 4.93 -3.77 -14.82
N GLY A 178 3.87 -3.30 -14.15
CA GLY A 178 3.38 -1.92 -14.27
C GLY A 178 2.39 -1.68 -15.42
N ALA A 179 2.01 -2.73 -16.14
CA ALA A 179 0.93 -2.70 -17.11
C ALA A 179 0.07 -3.95 -16.96
N ASP A 180 -1.10 -3.95 -17.58
CA ASP A 180 -2.00 -5.07 -17.55
C ASP A 180 -1.74 -6.04 -18.69
N ILE A 181 -1.83 -7.34 -18.42
CA ILE A 181 -1.84 -8.41 -19.42
C ILE A 181 -3.20 -9.12 -19.41
N THR A 182 -3.61 -9.65 -20.57
CA THR A 182 -4.90 -10.32 -20.72
C THR A 182 -4.71 -11.83 -20.75
N LEU A 183 -5.47 -12.57 -19.94
CA LEU A 183 -5.44 -14.03 -19.93
C LEU A 183 -6.17 -14.56 -21.18
N ARG A 184 -5.51 -15.46 -21.91
CA ARG A 184 -6.09 -16.20 -23.04
C ARG A 184 -6.02 -17.70 -22.74
N ILE A 185 -7.16 -18.29 -22.41
CA ILE A 185 -7.26 -19.69 -22.03
C ILE A 185 -7.52 -20.50 -23.30
N ARG A 186 -6.64 -21.46 -23.56
CA ARG A 186 -6.75 -22.38 -24.70
C ARG A 186 -6.87 -23.79 -24.19
N THR A 187 -7.73 -24.58 -24.83
CA THR A 187 -7.78 -26.02 -24.57
C THR A 187 -6.64 -26.70 -25.31
N GLY A 188 -5.80 -27.45 -24.60
CA GLY A 188 -4.66 -28.11 -25.22
C GLY A 188 -4.02 -29.18 -24.35
N GLN A 189 -3.50 -30.23 -25.00
CA GLN A 189 -2.76 -31.32 -24.36
C GLN A 189 -1.36 -30.87 -23.87
N ARG A 190 -0.78 -29.84 -24.53
CA ARG A 190 0.52 -29.27 -24.15
C ARG A 190 0.37 -28.28 -23.00
N GLN A 191 1.05 -28.56 -21.91
CA GLN A 191 1.16 -27.70 -20.74
C GLN A 191 2.10 -26.52 -21.04
N ALA A 192 1.57 -25.42 -21.54
CA ALA A 192 2.37 -24.25 -21.90
C ALA A 192 1.71 -22.95 -21.40
N VAL A 193 2.54 -22.02 -20.92
CA VAL A 193 2.15 -20.66 -20.56
C VAL A 193 3.12 -19.70 -21.25
N LEU A 194 2.63 -18.92 -22.21
CA LEU A 194 3.44 -18.00 -23.02
C LEU A 194 2.84 -16.60 -23.02
N LEU A 195 3.68 -15.62 -22.73
CA LEU A 195 3.35 -14.21 -22.87
C LEU A 195 3.76 -13.74 -24.27
N ASP A 196 2.83 -13.16 -25.00
CA ASP A 196 3.12 -12.31 -26.14
C ASP A 196 3.35 -10.88 -25.64
N GLU A 197 4.61 -10.44 -25.70
CA GLU A 197 5.03 -9.12 -25.21
C GLU A 197 4.45 -7.96 -26.04
N VAL A 198 4.08 -8.21 -27.30
CA VAL A 198 3.53 -7.19 -28.21
C VAL A 198 2.04 -7.01 -27.94
N THR A 199 1.29 -8.11 -27.91
CA THR A 199 -0.17 -8.06 -27.70
C THR A 199 -0.57 -8.02 -26.23
N ARG A 200 0.39 -8.24 -25.30
CA ARG A 200 0.16 -8.34 -23.85
C ARG A 200 -0.82 -9.46 -23.49
N GLU A 201 -0.81 -10.54 -24.26
CA GLU A 201 -1.67 -11.70 -24.03
C GLU A 201 -0.89 -12.86 -23.41
N LEU A 202 -1.34 -13.33 -22.24
CA LEU A 202 -0.83 -14.52 -21.58
C LEU A 202 -1.64 -15.74 -22.03
N ASN A 203 -1.10 -16.48 -22.99
CA ASN A 203 -1.70 -17.69 -23.51
C ASN A 203 -1.42 -18.86 -22.56
N ILE A 204 -2.49 -19.47 -22.04
CA ILE A 204 -2.45 -20.53 -21.04
C ILE A 204 -3.17 -21.74 -21.60
N SER A 205 -2.43 -22.82 -21.82
CA SER A 205 -3.00 -24.09 -22.27
C SER A 205 -3.39 -24.97 -21.08
N LEU A 206 -4.67 -25.32 -21.01
CA LEU A 206 -5.25 -26.18 -19.98
C LEU A 206 -6.00 -27.37 -20.59
N PRO A 207 -6.11 -28.50 -19.86
CA PRO A 207 -7.07 -29.56 -20.18
C PRO A 207 -8.51 -29.04 -20.26
N ALA A 208 -9.37 -29.74 -21.01
CA ALA A 208 -10.76 -29.32 -21.22
C ALA A 208 -11.60 -29.35 -19.93
N ASP A 209 -11.24 -30.23 -19.00
CA ASP A 209 -11.85 -30.42 -17.68
C ASP A 209 -11.18 -29.56 -16.59
N ALA A 210 -10.28 -28.65 -16.96
CA ALA A 210 -9.52 -27.88 -15.99
C ALA A 210 -10.41 -26.85 -15.25
N GLY A 211 -10.32 -26.86 -13.91
CA GLY A 211 -11.02 -25.91 -13.05
C GLY A 211 -10.26 -24.60 -12.83
N GLU A 212 -10.92 -23.65 -12.17
CA GLU A 212 -10.36 -22.34 -11.81
C GLU A 212 -9.04 -22.44 -11.03
N GLN A 213 -8.94 -23.40 -10.10
CA GLN A 213 -7.72 -23.57 -9.30
C GLN A 213 -6.51 -23.95 -10.17
N GLN A 214 -6.70 -24.80 -11.19
CA GLN A 214 -5.62 -25.16 -12.09
C GLN A 214 -5.17 -23.96 -12.92
N LEU A 215 -6.10 -23.10 -13.36
CA LEU A 215 -5.74 -21.84 -14.00
C LEU A 215 -4.88 -20.95 -13.09
N LYS A 216 -5.31 -20.77 -11.83
CA LYS A 216 -4.56 -20.01 -10.81
C LYS A 216 -3.17 -20.57 -10.61
N ASP A 217 -3.06 -21.88 -10.39
CA ASP A 217 -1.78 -22.55 -10.16
C ASP A 217 -0.82 -22.39 -11.35
N ARG A 218 -1.33 -22.46 -12.58
CA ARG A 218 -0.52 -22.22 -13.79
C ARG A 218 -0.03 -20.80 -13.91
N VAL A 219 -0.92 -19.83 -13.70
CA VAL A 219 -0.53 -18.42 -13.76
C VAL A 219 0.43 -18.09 -12.63
N GLN A 220 0.18 -18.57 -11.42
CA GLN A 220 1.07 -18.38 -10.27
C GLN A 220 2.46 -18.96 -10.54
N GLY A 221 2.54 -20.21 -11.01
CA GLY A 221 3.81 -20.87 -11.33
C GLY A 221 4.57 -20.12 -12.41
N TRP A 222 3.88 -19.62 -13.44
CA TRP A 222 4.49 -18.78 -14.47
C TRP A 222 5.02 -17.46 -13.91
N ILE A 223 4.26 -16.76 -13.06
CA ILE A 223 4.73 -15.51 -12.42
C ILE A 223 5.94 -15.78 -11.55
N GLN A 224 5.94 -16.86 -10.77
CA GLN A 224 7.06 -17.21 -9.89
C GLN A 224 8.33 -17.51 -10.70
N ALA A 225 8.23 -18.28 -11.79
CA ALA A 225 9.37 -18.52 -12.68
C ALA A 225 9.92 -17.22 -13.28
N ARG A 226 9.03 -16.30 -13.68
CA ARG A 226 9.44 -14.97 -14.18
C ARG A 226 10.04 -14.08 -13.08
N ALA A 227 9.51 -14.16 -11.87
CA ALA A 227 10.03 -13.45 -10.71
C ALA A 227 11.44 -13.91 -10.37
N GLU A 228 11.69 -15.22 -10.37
CA GLU A 228 13.01 -15.79 -10.11
C GLU A 228 14.03 -15.28 -11.15
N GLU A 229 13.69 -15.37 -12.44
CA GLU A 229 14.56 -14.87 -13.52
C GLU A 229 14.83 -13.35 -13.38
N LEU A 230 13.78 -12.55 -13.24
CA LEU A 230 13.90 -11.10 -13.19
C LEU A 230 14.64 -10.64 -11.93
N PHE A 231 14.24 -11.11 -10.75
CA PHE A 231 14.84 -10.67 -9.50
C PHE A 231 16.31 -11.07 -9.41
N GLY A 232 16.67 -12.26 -9.90
CA GLY A 232 18.07 -12.67 -10.00
C GLY A 232 18.90 -11.69 -10.84
N LYS A 233 18.41 -11.30 -12.03
CA LYS A 233 19.07 -10.29 -12.89
C LYS A 233 19.20 -8.94 -12.20
N ARG A 234 18.12 -8.45 -11.58
CA ARG A 234 18.10 -7.15 -10.91
C ARG A 234 19.01 -7.12 -9.66
N LEU A 235 19.03 -8.20 -8.88
CA LEU A 235 19.92 -8.35 -7.71
C LEU A 235 21.39 -8.22 -8.12
N MET A 236 21.82 -8.87 -9.21
CA MET A 236 23.20 -8.76 -9.70
C MET A 236 23.57 -7.32 -10.01
N ILE A 237 22.71 -6.60 -10.76
CA ILE A 237 22.95 -5.20 -11.14
C ILE A 237 23.13 -4.30 -9.91
N TYR A 238 22.23 -4.38 -8.93
CA TYR A 238 22.30 -3.52 -7.75
C TYR A 238 23.37 -3.96 -6.74
N ALA A 239 23.69 -5.25 -6.65
CA ALA A 239 24.78 -5.75 -5.84
C ALA A 239 26.13 -5.25 -6.36
N GLU A 240 26.30 -5.23 -7.68
CA GLU A 240 27.48 -4.66 -8.34
C GLU A 240 27.58 -3.15 -8.08
N LYS A 241 26.50 -2.39 -8.30
CA LYS A 241 26.45 -0.95 -7.99
C LYS A 241 26.83 -0.63 -6.54
N LEU A 242 26.41 -1.47 -5.58
CA LEU A 242 26.70 -1.28 -4.16
C LEU A 242 28.07 -1.87 -3.73
N GLY A 243 28.71 -2.65 -4.60
CA GLY A 243 29.94 -3.39 -4.29
C GLY A 243 29.77 -4.37 -3.14
N VAL A 244 28.68 -5.14 -3.13
CA VAL A 244 28.38 -6.15 -2.09
C VAL A 244 28.17 -7.52 -2.71
N GLN A 245 28.26 -8.54 -1.86
CA GLN A 245 27.95 -9.92 -2.22
C GLN A 245 26.90 -10.46 -1.25
N TYR A 246 25.92 -11.18 -1.77
CA TYR A 246 24.92 -11.89 -0.96
C TYR A 246 25.14 -13.40 -1.08
N ARG A 247 24.75 -14.15 -0.04
CA ARG A 247 24.97 -15.59 0.05
C ARG A 247 23.97 -16.37 -0.81
N SER A 248 22.71 -15.97 -0.79
CA SER A 248 21.64 -16.59 -1.58
C SER A 248 20.44 -15.68 -1.63
N TYR A 249 19.58 -15.84 -2.63
CA TYR A 249 18.23 -15.28 -2.63
C TYR A 249 17.19 -16.37 -2.88
N ALA A 250 15.96 -16.14 -2.42
CA ALA A 250 14.82 -17.01 -2.70
C ALA A 250 13.53 -16.20 -2.81
N LEU A 251 12.54 -16.74 -3.51
CA LEU A 251 11.21 -16.18 -3.53
C LEU A 251 10.49 -16.41 -2.19
N SER A 252 9.60 -15.48 -1.85
CA SER A 252 8.74 -15.51 -0.68
C SER A 252 7.29 -15.31 -1.08
N SER A 253 6.37 -15.82 -0.27
CA SER A 253 4.92 -15.61 -0.37
C SER A 253 4.37 -14.87 0.85
N ALA A 254 5.23 -14.24 1.65
CA ALA A 254 4.86 -13.51 2.87
C ALA A 254 3.76 -12.47 2.60
N THR A 255 2.86 -12.28 3.55
CA THR A 255 1.71 -11.37 3.40
C THR A 255 1.98 -9.96 3.94
N THR A 256 2.99 -9.80 4.78
CA THR A 256 3.26 -8.55 5.52
C THR A 256 4.52 -7.81 5.06
N GLN A 257 5.29 -8.39 4.14
CA GLN A 257 6.58 -7.83 3.71
C GLN A 257 6.85 -8.13 2.25
N TRP A 258 7.51 -7.18 1.59
CA TRP A 258 7.94 -7.31 0.19
C TRP A 258 9.33 -7.94 0.04
N GLY A 259 10.18 -7.80 1.07
CA GLY A 259 11.51 -8.36 1.09
C GLY A 259 12.02 -8.51 2.52
N SER A 260 13.10 -9.28 2.66
CA SER A 260 13.87 -9.40 3.91
C SER A 260 15.33 -9.77 3.60
N CYS A 261 16.26 -9.26 4.40
CA CYS A 261 17.66 -9.67 4.40
C CYS A 261 18.09 -10.08 5.82
N THR A 262 18.77 -11.22 5.94
CA THR A 262 19.36 -11.66 7.21
C THR A 262 20.80 -11.18 7.36
N SER A 263 21.33 -11.15 8.58
CA SER A 263 22.76 -10.90 8.85
C SER A 263 23.71 -11.87 8.14
N ASP A 264 23.28 -13.10 7.87
CA ASP A 264 24.01 -14.10 7.06
C ASP A 264 23.97 -13.84 5.55
N ALA A 265 23.58 -12.64 5.12
CA ALA A 265 23.47 -12.21 3.73
C ALA A 265 22.52 -13.08 2.87
N ARG A 266 21.44 -13.61 3.46
CA ARG A 266 20.37 -14.29 2.71
C ARG A 266 19.21 -13.34 2.46
N ILE A 267 18.82 -13.22 1.21
CA ILE A 267 17.75 -12.32 0.78
C ILE A 267 16.49 -13.15 0.46
N ARG A 268 15.31 -12.64 0.81
CA ARG A 268 14.04 -13.15 0.30
C ARG A 268 13.25 -12.03 -0.31
N LEU A 269 12.64 -12.27 -1.47
CA LEU A 269 11.84 -11.29 -2.20
C LEU A 269 10.46 -11.87 -2.51
N ASN A 270 9.42 -11.09 -2.27
CA ASN A 270 8.05 -11.55 -2.49
C ASN A 270 7.73 -11.59 -4.00
N TRP A 271 7.33 -12.75 -4.52
CA TRP A 271 7.05 -12.90 -5.96
C TRP A 271 5.91 -12.00 -6.43
N ARG A 272 5.01 -11.60 -5.52
CA ARG A 272 3.92 -10.65 -5.82
C ARG A 272 4.42 -9.27 -6.23
N LEU A 273 5.72 -8.98 -6.05
CA LEU A 273 6.35 -7.78 -6.61
C LEU A 273 6.18 -7.68 -8.14
N MET A 274 5.97 -8.81 -8.84
CA MET A 274 5.71 -8.84 -10.29
C MET A 274 4.44 -8.11 -10.71
N HIS A 275 3.52 -7.81 -9.79
CA HIS A 275 2.32 -7.01 -10.08
C HIS A 275 2.58 -5.50 -10.10
N PHE A 276 3.78 -5.06 -9.71
CA PHE A 276 4.17 -3.65 -9.69
C PHE A 276 5.10 -3.32 -10.84
N ALA A 277 5.23 -2.02 -11.14
CA ALA A 277 6.20 -1.54 -12.10
C ALA A 277 7.63 -1.87 -11.67
N LEU A 278 8.50 -2.09 -12.66
CA LEU A 278 9.91 -2.45 -12.44
C LEU A 278 10.66 -1.54 -11.45
N PRO A 279 10.48 -0.21 -11.44
CA PRO A 279 11.15 0.66 -10.45
C PRO A 279 10.79 0.34 -8.99
N LEU A 280 9.58 -0.17 -8.72
CA LEU A 280 9.20 -0.57 -7.35
C LEU A 280 9.89 -1.87 -6.94
N ILE A 281 10.06 -2.80 -7.88
CA ILE A 281 10.82 -4.04 -7.67
C ILE A 281 12.29 -3.69 -7.36
N ASP A 282 12.86 -2.80 -8.17
CA ASP A 282 14.23 -2.31 -8.01
C ASP A 282 14.47 -1.63 -6.68
N TYR A 283 13.53 -0.79 -6.24
CA TYR A 283 13.59 -0.16 -4.92
C TYR A 283 13.64 -1.19 -3.79
N VAL A 284 12.78 -2.22 -3.82
CA VAL A 284 12.81 -3.28 -2.79
C VAL A 284 14.13 -4.04 -2.84
N ILE A 285 14.65 -4.35 -4.03
CA ILE A 285 15.96 -5.00 -4.17
C ILE A 285 17.09 -4.14 -3.60
N ALA A 286 17.12 -2.85 -3.92
CA ALA A 286 18.10 -1.91 -3.37
C ALA A 286 18.00 -1.81 -1.84
N HIS A 287 16.78 -1.83 -1.30
CA HIS A 287 16.53 -1.86 0.14
C HIS A 287 17.13 -3.10 0.80
N GLU A 288 16.84 -4.30 0.28
CA GLU A 288 17.35 -5.55 0.85
C GLU A 288 18.88 -5.65 0.74
N LEU A 289 19.47 -5.15 -0.35
CA LEU A 289 20.93 -5.12 -0.51
C LEU A 289 21.60 -4.11 0.43
N ALA A 290 20.96 -2.96 0.69
CA ALA A 290 21.49 -1.99 1.65
C ALA A 290 21.61 -2.56 3.07
N HIS A 291 20.76 -3.53 3.42
CA HIS A 291 20.88 -4.23 4.71
C HIS A 291 22.21 -4.95 4.89
N LEU A 292 22.89 -5.36 3.81
CA LEU A 292 24.22 -5.97 3.88
C LEU A 292 25.31 -5.01 4.39
N ARG A 293 25.06 -3.69 4.34
CA ARG A 293 25.95 -2.65 4.88
C ARG A 293 25.47 -2.16 6.24
N GLU A 294 24.16 -2.01 6.42
CA GLU A 294 23.56 -1.45 7.62
C GLU A 294 22.24 -2.17 7.94
N MET A 295 22.20 -2.94 9.02
CA MET A 295 21.04 -3.79 9.35
C MET A 295 19.85 -2.99 9.88
N ASN A 296 20.06 -1.77 10.40
CA ASN A 296 18.99 -0.88 10.87
C ASN A 296 18.62 0.18 9.83
N HIS A 297 17.43 0.77 9.90
CA HIS A 297 17.00 1.85 9.00
C HIS A 297 17.52 3.24 9.40
N SER A 298 18.80 3.34 9.82
CA SER A 298 19.44 4.62 10.20
C SER A 298 19.63 5.56 9.00
N PRO A 299 20.03 6.84 9.22
CA PRO A 299 20.39 7.73 8.11
C PRO A 299 21.47 7.15 7.17
N ARG A 300 22.41 6.35 7.71
CA ARG A 300 23.43 5.66 6.91
C ARG A 300 22.82 4.63 5.97
N PHE A 301 21.82 3.89 6.42
CA PHE A 301 21.06 2.97 5.58
C PHE A 301 20.38 3.68 4.42
N TRP A 302 19.66 4.77 4.70
CA TRP A 302 18.97 5.51 3.64
C TRP A 302 19.93 6.17 2.66
N ALA A 303 21.08 6.67 3.13
CA ALA A 303 22.16 7.13 2.25
C ALA A 303 22.70 6.00 1.36
N THR A 304 22.78 4.77 1.88
CA THR A 304 23.18 3.58 1.12
C THR A 304 22.15 3.18 0.07
N VAL A 305 20.86 3.26 0.38
CA VAL A 305 19.79 3.03 -0.61
C VAL A 305 19.86 4.10 -1.70
N GLN A 306 19.96 5.38 -1.32
CA GLN A 306 19.98 6.51 -2.24
C GLN A 306 21.18 6.47 -3.19
N SER A 307 22.34 5.97 -2.76
CA SER A 307 23.54 5.92 -3.60
C SER A 307 23.41 4.98 -4.81
N ILE A 308 22.56 3.96 -4.72
CA ILE A 308 22.32 2.99 -5.80
C ILE A 308 20.95 3.15 -6.48
N PHE A 309 20.01 3.80 -5.80
CA PHE A 309 18.65 4.08 -6.29
C PHE A 309 18.19 5.49 -5.81
N PRO A 310 18.61 6.57 -6.50
CA PRO A 310 18.37 7.95 -6.07
C PRO A 310 16.90 8.32 -5.88
N GLU A 311 16.01 7.74 -6.68
CA GLU A 311 14.57 7.98 -6.70
C GLU A 311 13.77 7.23 -5.62
N PHE A 312 14.46 6.61 -4.64
CA PHE A 312 13.85 5.73 -3.63
C PHE A 312 12.68 6.35 -2.87
N GLU A 313 12.66 7.66 -2.63
CA GLU A 313 11.57 8.31 -1.90
C GLU A 313 10.23 8.20 -2.64
N SER A 314 10.25 8.41 -3.96
CA SER A 314 9.06 8.27 -4.80
C SER A 314 8.58 6.81 -4.84
N ALA A 315 9.52 5.86 -5.00
CA ALA A 315 9.21 4.44 -5.03
C ALA A 315 8.67 3.94 -3.68
N LYS A 316 9.28 4.36 -2.57
CA LYS A 316 8.82 4.08 -1.20
C LYS A 316 7.41 4.60 -0.96
N LYS A 317 7.13 5.82 -1.41
CA LYS A 317 5.80 6.42 -1.33
C LYS A 317 4.79 5.61 -2.16
N ALA A 318 5.11 5.34 -3.42
CA ALA A 318 4.24 4.59 -4.32
C ALA A 318 3.95 3.17 -3.80
N LEU A 319 4.95 2.47 -3.26
CA LEU A 319 4.78 1.14 -2.67
C LEU A 319 3.92 1.16 -1.40
N ARG A 320 4.06 2.20 -0.56
CA ARG A 320 3.21 2.38 0.64
C ARG A 320 1.77 2.73 0.27
N ASP A 321 1.59 3.56 -0.76
CA ASP A 321 0.29 4.02 -1.22
C ASP A 321 -0.41 2.93 -2.07
N SER A 322 0.36 1.96 -2.57
CA SER A 322 -0.18 0.76 -3.21
C SER A 322 -0.84 -0.15 -2.17
N ALA A 323 -2.07 -0.57 -2.43
CA ALA A 323 -2.78 -1.49 -1.56
C ALA A 323 -2.43 -2.94 -1.98
N PRO A 324 -1.70 -3.73 -1.18
CA PRO A 324 -1.46 -5.16 -1.50
C PRO A 324 -2.77 -5.96 -1.65
N GLU A 325 -3.86 -5.37 -1.18
CA GLU A 325 -5.23 -5.86 -1.18
C GLU A 325 -5.89 -5.81 -2.56
N THR A 326 -5.34 -5.01 -3.48
CA THR A 326 -5.79 -4.94 -4.87
C THR A 326 -5.07 -5.95 -5.76
N LEU A 327 -4.16 -6.76 -5.18
CA LEU A 327 -3.46 -7.78 -5.94
C LEU A 327 -4.37 -8.99 -6.20
N PRO A 328 -4.17 -9.69 -7.32
CA PRO A 328 -4.89 -10.92 -7.62
C PRO A 328 -4.73 -11.94 -6.50
N ILE A 329 -5.82 -12.60 -6.15
CA ILE A 329 -5.82 -13.73 -5.20
C ILE A 329 -5.74 -15.02 -6.01
N PHE A 330 -4.72 -15.82 -5.68
CA PHE A 330 -4.40 -17.13 -6.24
C PHE A 330 -4.78 -18.24 -5.27
#